data_AF-A0AAP9Y7R5-F1
#
_entry.id   AF-A0AAP9Y7R5-F1
#
_cell.length_a   1.000
_cell.length_b   1.000
_cell.length_c   1.000
_cell.angle_alpha   90.00
_cell.angle_beta   90.00
_cell.angle_gamma   90.00
#
_symmetry.space_group_name_H-M   'P 1'
#
loop_
_entity.id
_entity.type
_entity.pdbx_description
1 polymer ?
#
loop_
_entity_poly.entity_id
_entity_poly.type
_entity_poly.pdbx_seq_one_letter_code
_entity_poly.pdbx_strand_id
1 'polypeptide(L)'
;MGSIADLLGDQLRAGLAQMVDPASRDGAYEDAPASLDLAPGESRSAGERAREIAMEAVLNESGLEPAKARGELTLRGDLDMDDVSLYAVVARIEREAKLRITDAQIDSAVSLKDLLDAVETTSHHE
;
A
#
# COMPACT_ATOMS: atom_id res chain seq x y z
N MET A 1 30.91 -0.75 45.49
CA MET A 1 29.46 -0.65 45.23
C MET A 1 29.31 -0.20 43.78
N GLY A 2 28.97 -1.09 42.86
CA GLY A 2 28.85 -0.78 41.43
C GLY A 2 27.58 0.01 41.15
N SER A 3 27.64 0.95 40.20
CA SER A 3 26.51 1.81 39.83
C SER A 3 25.53 1.05 38.96
N ILE A 4 24.25 1.42 38.99
CA ILE A 4 23.20 0.83 38.13
C ILE A 4 23.58 0.94 36.64
N ALA A 5 24.38 1.94 36.28
CA ALA A 5 24.93 2.13 34.94
C ALA A 5 25.92 1.03 34.52
N ASP A 6 26.73 0.51 35.44
CA ASP A 6 27.68 -0.59 35.15
C ASP A 6 26.90 -1.90 34.90
N LEU A 7 25.89 -2.18 35.73
CA LEU A 7 25.05 -3.37 35.60
C LEU A 7 24.27 -3.39 34.28
N LEU A 8 23.81 -2.22 33.82
CA LEU A 8 23.08 -2.10 32.55
C LEU A 8 24.02 -2.26 31.35
N GLY A 9 25.24 -1.73 31.45
CA GLY A 9 26.28 -1.87 30.43
C GLY A 9 26.71 -3.33 30.23
N ASP A 10 26.88 -4.07 31.33
CA ASP A 10 27.24 -5.49 31.28
C ASP A 10 26.12 -6.36 30.68
N GLN A 11 24.86 -6.05 30.98
CA GLN A 11 23.71 -6.77 30.40
C GLN A 11 23.56 -6.54 28.89
N LEU A 12 23.75 -5.31 28.41
CA LEU A 12 23.75 -5.02 26.97
C LEU A 12 24.93 -5.68 26.25
N ARG A 13 26.12 -5.64 26.85
CA ARG A 13 27.32 -6.27 26.26
C ARG A 13 27.19 -7.79 26.20
N ALA A 14 26.65 -8.42 27.25
CA ALA A 14 26.37 -9.85 27.27
C ALA A 14 25.27 -10.24 26.26
N GLY A 15 24.21 -9.42 26.13
CA GLY A 15 23.14 -9.63 25.15
C GLY A 15 23.62 -9.53 23.70
N LEU A 16 24.50 -8.56 23.39
CA LEU A 16 25.12 -8.43 22.06
C LEU A 16 26.08 -9.59 21.74
N ALA A 17 26.83 -10.08 22.71
CA ALA A 17 27.72 -11.23 22.52
C ALA A 17 26.97 -12.54 22.24
N GLN A 18 25.72 -12.66 22.71
CA GLN A 18 24.82 -13.80 22.42
C GLN A 18 24.21 -13.74 21.01
N MET A 19 24.15 -12.54 20.40
CA MET A 19 23.63 -12.36 19.03
C MET A 19 24.73 -12.43 17.96
N VAL A 20 26.01 -12.40 18.36
CA VAL A 20 27.14 -12.65 17.46
C VAL A 20 27.44 -14.15 17.50
N ASP A 21 26.82 -14.87 16.57
CA ASP A 21 27.05 -16.30 16.36
C ASP A 21 28.48 -16.53 15.79
N PRO A 22 29.36 -17.31 16.46
CA PRO A 22 30.70 -17.61 15.97
C PRO A 22 30.74 -18.87 15.07
N ALA A 23 29.63 -19.29 14.45
CA ALA A 23 29.59 -20.39 13.49
C ALA A 23 29.41 -19.88 12.05
N SER A 24 30.31 -19.01 11.61
CA SER A 24 30.68 -18.93 10.19
C SER A 24 32.06 -19.56 10.00
N ARG A 25 32.13 -20.88 10.24
CA ARG A 25 33.24 -21.70 9.80
C ARG A 25 32.68 -22.97 9.16
N ASP A 26 32.69 -22.94 7.84
CA ASP A 26 32.58 -24.05 6.89
C ASP A 26 31.47 -25.08 7.10
N GLY A 27 30.48 -25.05 6.22
CA GLY A 27 29.55 -26.16 6.04
C GLY A 27 28.33 -25.76 5.23
N ALA A 28 28.38 -26.06 3.94
CA ALA A 28 27.26 -25.95 3.01
C ALA A 28 26.01 -26.66 3.55
N TYR A 29 25.05 -25.87 4.03
CA TYR A 29 23.65 -26.23 4.11
C TYR A 29 22.91 -24.98 3.65
N GLU A 30 22.34 -25.08 2.45
CA GLU A 30 21.42 -24.09 1.90
C GLU A 30 20.28 -23.92 2.89
N ASP A 31 20.41 -22.92 3.76
CA ASP A 31 19.32 -22.34 4.51
C ASP A 31 18.43 -21.68 3.45
N ALA A 32 17.41 -22.42 3.03
CA ALA A 32 16.36 -21.91 2.19
C ALA A 32 15.83 -20.64 2.88
N PRO A 33 15.93 -19.46 2.25
CA PRO A 33 15.20 -18.32 2.76
C PRO A 33 13.73 -18.70 2.66
N ALA A 34 13.06 -18.88 3.79
CA ALA A 34 11.60 -18.72 3.85
C ALA A 34 11.24 -17.22 3.75
N SER A 35 11.93 -16.50 2.85
CA SER A 35 11.23 -15.55 2.00
C SER A 35 10.21 -16.40 1.26
N LEU A 36 8.92 -16.06 1.38
CA LEU A 36 8.03 -16.41 0.28
C LEU A 36 8.65 -15.78 -0.96
N ASP A 37 9.37 -16.58 -1.73
CA ASP A 37 9.57 -16.43 -3.15
C ASP A 37 8.17 -16.60 -3.78
N LEU A 38 7.29 -15.63 -3.49
CA LEU A 38 6.49 -15.08 -4.56
C LEU A 38 7.55 -14.75 -5.60
N ALA A 39 7.51 -15.47 -6.72
CA ALA A 39 8.37 -15.25 -7.86
C ALA A 39 8.67 -13.75 -8.04
N PRO A 40 9.75 -13.34 -8.72
CA PRO A 40 9.86 -11.98 -9.24
C PRO A 40 8.78 -11.77 -10.32
N GLY A 41 7.52 -11.84 -9.91
CA GLY A 41 6.32 -11.52 -10.63
C GLY A 41 6.22 -10.02 -10.53
N GLU A 42 6.58 -9.40 -11.63
CA GLU A 42 6.20 -8.04 -12.03
C GLU A 42 6.14 -7.06 -10.86
N SER A 43 7.23 -6.30 -10.66
CA SER A 43 7.16 -5.06 -9.90
C SER A 43 6.01 -4.21 -10.45
N ARG A 44 4.83 -4.29 -9.82
CA ARG A 44 3.66 -3.51 -10.22
C ARG A 44 4.02 -2.05 -10.21
N SER A 45 3.67 -1.36 -11.31
CA SER A 45 3.94 0.06 -11.46
C SER A 45 3.22 0.86 -10.37
N ALA A 46 3.69 2.08 -10.09
CA ALA A 46 3.00 2.99 -9.17
C ALA A 46 1.53 3.19 -9.58
N GLY A 47 1.26 3.30 -10.90
CA GLY A 47 -0.09 3.42 -11.44
C GLY A 47 -0.95 2.19 -11.26
N GLU A 48 -0.40 0.99 -11.42
CA GLU A 48 -1.17 -0.23 -11.17
C GLU A 48 -1.55 -0.38 -9.70
N ARG A 49 -0.66 -0.02 -8.77
CA ARG A 49 -0.96 0.02 -7.33
C ARG A 49 -1.99 1.10 -7.01
N ALA A 50 -1.84 2.30 -7.58
CA ALA A 50 -2.77 3.39 -7.35
C ALA A 50 -4.19 3.04 -7.86
N ARG A 51 -4.26 2.38 -9.02
CA ARG A 51 -5.51 1.90 -9.60
C ARG A 51 -6.18 0.81 -8.76
N GLU A 52 -5.40 -0.10 -8.17
CA GLU A 52 -5.91 -1.11 -7.22
C GLU A 52 -6.48 -0.44 -5.96
N ILE A 53 -5.73 0.49 -5.36
CA ILE A 53 -6.18 1.26 -4.18
C ILE A 53 -7.49 2.02 -4.49
N ALA A 54 -7.58 2.63 -5.67
CA ALA A 54 -8.78 3.32 -6.11
C ALA A 54 -9.97 2.37 -6.29
N MET A 55 -9.76 1.22 -6.90
CA MET A 55 -10.80 0.19 -7.01
C MET A 55 -11.26 -0.27 -5.62
N GLU A 56 -10.34 -0.56 -4.71
CA GLU A 56 -10.69 -0.98 -3.35
C GLU A 56 -11.48 0.09 -2.59
N ALA A 57 -11.07 1.36 -2.70
CA ALA A 57 -11.76 2.47 -2.08
C ALA A 57 -13.21 2.61 -2.59
N VAL A 58 -13.41 2.51 -3.92
CA VAL A 58 -14.76 2.57 -4.52
C VAL A 58 -15.62 1.39 -4.09
N LEU A 59 -15.10 0.17 -4.11
CA LEU A 59 -15.86 -1.02 -3.74
C LEU A 59 -16.29 -0.98 -2.27
N ASN A 60 -15.41 -0.47 -1.40
CA ASN A 60 -15.71 -0.33 0.02
C ASN A 60 -16.80 0.73 0.28
N GLU A 61 -16.77 1.86 -0.44
CA GLU A 61 -17.77 2.93 -0.26
C GLU A 61 -19.12 2.56 -0.87
N SER A 62 -19.13 2.07 -2.11
CA SER A 62 -20.37 1.76 -2.85
C SER A 62 -21.03 0.45 -2.41
N GLY A 63 -20.32 -0.41 -1.67
CA GLY A 63 -20.76 -1.77 -1.37
C GLY A 63 -20.90 -2.65 -2.63
N LEU A 64 -20.35 -2.22 -3.77
CA LEU A 64 -20.41 -2.94 -5.03
C LEU A 64 -19.58 -4.22 -4.95
N GLU A 65 -20.12 -5.32 -5.48
CA GLU A 65 -19.36 -6.55 -5.62
C GLU A 65 -18.26 -6.40 -6.70
N PRO A 66 -17.03 -6.88 -6.48
CA PRO A 66 -15.94 -6.75 -7.46
C PRO A 66 -16.30 -7.29 -8.85
N ALA A 67 -17.08 -8.37 -8.92
CA ALA A 67 -17.52 -8.97 -10.18
C ALA A 67 -18.43 -8.05 -11.02
N LYS A 68 -19.07 -7.06 -10.38
CA LYS A 68 -19.97 -6.08 -10.99
C LYS A 68 -19.29 -4.74 -11.27
N ALA A 69 -18.04 -4.54 -10.83
CA ALA A 69 -17.27 -3.36 -11.14
C ALA A 69 -17.05 -3.25 -12.65
N ARG A 70 -17.70 -2.28 -13.29
CA ARG A 70 -17.57 -1.98 -14.71
C ARG A 70 -17.17 -0.53 -14.87
N GLY A 71 -16.30 -0.25 -15.84
CA GLY A 71 -15.71 1.09 -15.99
C GLY A 71 -16.74 2.15 -16.36
N GLU A 72 -17.80 1.76 -17.05
CA GLU A 72 -18.89 2.63 -17.49
C GLU A 72 -19.87 3.05 -16.39
N LEU A 73 -19.79 2.46 -15.18
CA LEU A 73 -20.66 2.82 -14.07
C LEU A 73 -20.43 4.28 -13.69
N THR A 74 -21.51 5.05 -13.68
CA THR A 74 -21.47 6.47 -13.30
C THR A 74 -21.32 6.61 -11.79
N LEU A 75 -20.43 7.51 -11.35
CA LEU A 75 -20.13 7.69 -9.92
C LEU A 75 -21.38 8.15 -9.15
N ARG A 76 -22.09 9.16 -9.67
CA ARG A 76 -23.27 9.77 -9.04
C ARG A 76 -24.59 9.07 -9.37
N GLY A 77 -24.60 8.15 -10.34
CA GLY A 77 -25.82 7.50 -10.81
C GLY A 77 -25.85 6.04 -10.40
N ASP A 78 -25.02 5.22 -11.03
CA ASP A 78 -25.01 3.77 -10.82
C ASP A 78 -24.39 3.38 -9.47
N LEU A 79 -23.38 4.12 -9.01
CA LEU A 79 -22.71 3.87 -7.73
C LEU A 79 -23.31 4.69 -6.56
N ASP A 80 -24.30 5.56 -6.84
CA ASP A 80 -25.00 6.41 -5.86
C ASP A 80 -24.04 7.22 -4.95
N MET A 81 -22.88 7.62 -5.47
CA MET A 81 -21.92 8.42 -4.72
C MET A 81 -22.34 9.90 -4.74
N ASP A 82 -22.81 10.40 -3.60
CA ASP A 82 -22.94 11.84 -3.38
C ASP A 82 -21.55 12.50 -3.21
N ASP A 83 -21.52 13.83 -3.10
CA ASP A 83 -20.27 14.58 -2.97
C ASP A 83 -19.43 14.11 -1.77
N VAL A 84 -20.07 13.85 -0.61
CA VAL A 84 -19.35 13.44 0.60
C VAL A 84 -18.72 12.07 0.39
N SER A 85 -19.47 11.12 -0.16
CA SER A 85 -19.00 9.75 -0.45
C SER A 85 -17.87 9.76 -1.49
N LEU A 86 -17.98 10.60 -2.52
CA LEU A 86 -16.93 10.76 -3.55
C LEU A 86 -15.64 11.32 -2.95
N TYR A 87 -15.72 12.39 -2.15
CA TYR A 87 -14.54 12.95 -1.49
C TYR A 87 -13.96 12.01 -0.43
N ALA A 88 -14.76 11.16 0.22
CA ALA A 88 -14.26 10.13 1.14
C ALA A 88 -13.40 9.09 0.40
N VAL A 89 -13.84 8.63 -0.77
CA VAL A 89 -13.07 7.74 -1.64
C VAL A 89 -11.78 8.41 -2.11
N VAL A 90 -11.87 9.65 -2.61
CA VAL A 90 -10.68 10.39 -3.05
C VAL A 90 -9.68 10.57 -1.92
N ALA A 91 -10.13 10.98 -0.72
CA ALA A 91 -9.25 11.15 0.44
C ALA A 91 -8.57 9.84 0.86
N ARG A 92 -9.26 8.69 0.71
CA ARG A 92 -8.67 7.38 0.92
C ARG A 92 -7.58 7.08 -0.11
N ILE A 93 -7.86 7.33 -1.38
CA ILE A 93 -6.90 7.14 -2.49
C ILE A 93 -5.65 7.99 -2.28
N GLU A 94 -5.81 9.30 -2.02
CA GLU A 94 -4.68 10.20 -1.77
C GLU A 94 -3.82 9.71 -0.60
N ARG A 95 -4.44 9.28 0.49
CA ARG A 95 -3.73 8.80 1.69
C ARG A 95 -2.93 7.52 1.42
N GLU A 96 -3.51 6.57 0.70
CA GLU A 96 -2.97 5.22 0.50
C GLU A 96 -2.00 5.17 -0.69
N ALA A 97 -2.36 5.79 -1.81
CA ALA A 97 -1.53 5.88 -3.01
C ALA A 97 -0.49 7.01 -2.95
N LYS A 98 -0.55 7.87 -1.93
CA LYS A 98 0.32 9.06 -1.75
C LYS A 98 0.17 10.16 -2.79
N LEU A 99 -0.92 10.12 -3.55
CA LEU A 99 -1.21 11.06 -4.63
C LEU A 99 -1.96 12.31 -4.14
N ARG A 100 -2.01 13.32 -5.02
CA ARG A 100 -2.86 14.50 -4.87
C ARG A 100 -3.78 14.62 -6.08
N ILE A 101 -5.08 14.47 -5.87
CA ILE A 101 -6.10 14.58 -6.91
C ILE A 101 -6.76 15.96 -6.77
N THR A 102 -6.76 16.72 -7.86
CA THR A 102 -7.32 18.08 -7.87
C THR A 102 -8.84 18.05 -8.00
N ASP A 103 -9.51 19.07 -7.46
CA ASP A 103 -10.97 19.22 -7.59
C ASP A 103 -11.42 19.20 -9.06
N ALA A 104 -10.62 19.78 -9.97
CA ALA A 104 -10.91 19.74 -11.41
C ALA A 104 -10.89 18.31 -11.99
N GLN A 105 -10.01 17.43 -11.50
CA GLN A 105 -9.99 16.02 -11.90
C GLN A 105 -11.21 15.29 -11.35
N ILE A 106 -11.59 15.56 -10.09
CA ILE A 106 -12.79 14.98 -9.45
C ILE A 106 -14.06 15.41 -10.20
N ASP A 107 -14.19 16.69 -10.53
CA ASP A 107 -15.34 17.23 -11.27
C ASP A 107 -15.42 16.68 -12.71
N SER A 108 -14.28 16.36 -13.32
CA SER A 108 -14.23 15.75 -14.65
C SER A 108 -14.52 14.24 -14.66
N ALA A 109 -14.44 13.58 -13.51
CA ALA A 109 -14.66 12.14 -13.39
C ALA A 109 -16.16 11.84 -13.31
N VAL A 110 -16.73 11.33 -14.41
CA VAL A 110 -18.16 10.98 -14.50
C VAL A 110 -18.40 9.51 -14.20
N SER A 111 -17.48 8.65 -14.66
CA SER A 111 -17.55 7.20 -14.52
C SER A 111 -16.41 6.65 -13.65
N LEU A 112 -16.57 5.40 -13.20
CA LEU A 112 -15.51 4.65 -12.50
C LEU A 112 -14.22 4.64 -13.31
N LYS A 113 -14.31 4.44 -14.63
CA LYS A 113 -13.14 4.48 -15.51
C LYS A 113 -12.46 5.85 -15.45
N ASP A 114 -13.20 6.95 -15.53
CA ASP A 114 -12.60 8.29 -15.51
C ASP A 114 -11.84 8.55 -14.20
N LEU A 115 -12.37 8.09 -13.07
CA LEU A 115 -11.68 8.16 -11.77
C LEU A 115 -10.39 7.33 -11.77
N LEU A 116 -10.44 6.09 -12.25
CA LEU A 116 -9.26 5.21 -12.31
C LEU A 116 -8.18 5.76 -13.25
N ASP A 117 -8.58 6.27 -14.41
CA ASP A 117 -7.68 6.88 -15.39
C ASP A 117 -7.05 8.18 -14.83
N ALA A 118 -7.80 8.97 -14.06
CA ALA A 118 -7.28 10.16 -13.37
C ALA A 118 -6.23 9.80 -12.31
N VAL A 119 -6.48 8.74 -11.53
CA VAL A 119 -5.54 8.23 -10.52
C VAL A 119 -4.27 7.69 -11.17
N GLU A 120 -4.40 6.88 -12.21
CA GLU A 120 -3.27 6.32 -12.95
C GLU A 120 -2.44 7.44 -13.59
N THR A 121 -3.09 8.41 -14.26
CA THR A 121 -2.40 9.57 -14.83
C THR A 121 -1.63 10.33 -13.75
N THR A 122 -2.25 10.61 -12.61
CA THR A 122 -1.61 11.35 -11.51
C THR A 122 -0.38 10.61 -10.97
N SER A 123 -0.47 9.29 -10.82
CA SER A 123 0.63 8.46 -10.32
C SER A 123 1.86 8.40 -11.21
N HIS A 124 1.73 8.73 -12.50
CA HIS A 124 2.86 8.82 -13.43
C HIS A 124 3.59 10.16 -13.37
N HIS A 125 3.01 11.17 -12.71
CA HIS A 125 3.55 12.53 -12.64
C HIS A 125 4.18 12.87 -11.27
N GLU A 126 4.15 11.95 -10.29
CA GLU A 126 4.89 12.03 -9.03
C GLU A 126 6.23 11.31 -9.09
#